data_AF-A0A1C7M2D0-F1
#
_entry.id   AF-A0A1C7M2D0-F1
#
_cell.length_a   1.000
_cell.length_b   1.000
_cell.length_c   1.000
_cell.angle_alpha   90.00
_cell.angle_beta   90.00
_cell.angle_gamma   90.00
#
_symmetry.space_group_name_H-M   'P 1'
#
loop_
_entity.id
_entity.type
_entity.pdbx_description
1 polymer ?
#
loop_
_entity_poly.entity_id
_entity_poly.type
_entity_poly.pdbx_seq_one_letter_code
_entity_poly.pdbx_strand_id
1 'polypeptide(L)'
;MTRTQAEDPGGLMPSECYWRDSQPWLEASGYMLRPRYKPDWTPSWKDTKKPYYECEDGLESSLGHLVDAVRISDGAMVMLKKIEKSVHSHEADIASI
;
A
#
# COMPACT_ATOMS: atom_id res chain seq x y z
N MET A 1 -5.27 20.38 -5.83
CA MET A 1 -4.65 19.51 -4.82
C MET A 1 -3.25 19.18 -5.31
N THR A 2 -2.22 19.69 -4.64
CA THR A 2 -0.82 19.49 -5.03
C THR A 2 -0.41 18.07 -4.62
N ARG A 3 -0.02 17.23 -5.58
CA ARG A 3 0.52 15.88 -5.31
C ARG A 3 1.85 16.08 -4.57
N THR A 4 1.86 15.83 -3.27
CA THR A 4 3.10 15.82 -2.48
C THR A 4 3.97 14.68 -3.02
N GLN A 5 5.12 15.00 -3.60
CA GLN A 5 6.04 14.03 -4.18
C GLN A 5 6.77 13.25 -3.08
N ALA A 6 7.17 12.02 -3.38
CA ALA A 6 8.10 11.25 -2.56
C ALA A 6 9.45 11.98 -2.49
N GLU A 7 10.19 11.79 -1.40
CA GLU A 7 11.51 12.42 -1.23
C GLU A 7 12.54 11.86 -2.23
N ASP A 8 12.36 10.62 -2.68
CA ASP A 8 13.19 9.93 -3.66
C ASP A 8 12.38 9.46 -4.89
N PRO A 9 12.97 9.45 -6.11
CA PRO A 9 12.33 8.86 -7.29
C PRO A 9 11.96 7.37 -7.08
N GLY A 10 10.66 7.07 -7.19
CA GLY A 10 10.12 5.73 -6.91
C GLY A 10 9.98 5.39 -5.42
N GLY A 11 10.32 6.31 -4.51
CA GLY A 11 10.11 6.15 -3.08
C GLY A 11 8.63 6.08 -2.68
N LEU A 12 8.37 5.83 -1.40
CA LEU A 12 6.99 5.79 -0.88
C LEU A 12 6.39 7.19 -0.86
N MET A 13 5.19 7.33 -1.39
CA MET A 13 4.40 8.55 -1.25
C MET A 13 3.81 8.68 0.16
N PRO A 14 3.44 9.89 0.61
CA PRO A 14 2.79 10.07 1.92
C PRO A 14 1.53 9.20 2.12
N SER A 15 0.77 8.95 1.06
CA SER A 15 -0.38 8.04 1.10
C SER A 15 0.01 6.57 1.32
N GLU A 16 1.19 6.17 0.85
CA GLU A 16 1.72 4.81 0.97
C GLU A 16 2.32 4.54 2.35
N CYS A 17 2.82 5.57 3.04
CA CYS A 17 3.36 5.45 4.40
C CYS A 17 2.36 4.83 5.37
N TYR A 18 1.06 5.17 5.26
CA TYR A 18 0.01 4.56 6.07
C TYR A 18 -0.02 3.04 5.92
N TRP A 19 0.10 2.54 4.69
CA TRP A 19 0.07 1.10 4.40
C TRP A 19 1.33 0.40 4.91
N ARG A 20 2.50 1.04 4.75
CA ARG A 20 3.74 0.54 5.34
C ARG A 20 3.63 0.40 6.86
N ASP A 21 3.16 1.45 7.52
CA ASP A 21 3.08 1.49 8.99
C ASP A 21 2.02 0.51 9.52
N SER A 22 0.99 0.22 8.72
CA SER A 22 -0.05 -0.76 9.04
C SER A 22 0.31 -2.20 8.70
N GLN A 23 1.36 -2.44 7.91
CA GLN A 23 1.69 -3.77 7.39
C GLN A 23 1.87 -4.83 8.48
N PRO A 24 2.56 -4.56 9.61
CA PRO A 24 2.70 -5.57 10.67
C PRO A 24 1.36 -5.97 11.30
N TRP A 25 0.45 -5.01 11.44
CA TRP A 25 -0.89 -5.27 11.98
C TRP A 25 -1.78 -6.02 10.98
N LEU A 26 -1.70 -5.68 9.69
CA LEU A 26 -2.43 -6.38 8.62
C LEU A 26 -1.96 -7.82 8.48
N GLU A 27 -0.64 -8.06 8.55
CA GLU A 27 -0.07 -9.41 8.52
C GLU A 27 -0.55 -10.24 9.71
N ALA A 28 -0.51 -9.69 10.92
CA ALA A 28 -1.08 -10.32 12.12
C ALA A 28 -2.60 -10.59 12.00
N SER A 29 -3.30 -9.79 11.19
CA SER A 29 -4.73 -9.96 10.89
C SER A 29 -5.01 -10.89 9.71
N GLY A 30 -3.99 -11.50 9.12
CA GLY A 30 -4.14 -12.47 8.03
C GLY A 30 -4.07 -11.89 6.62
N TYR A 31 -3.55 -10.67 6.44
CA TYR A 31 -3.42 -10.00 5.14
C TYR A 31 -1.98 -9.57 4.88
N MET A 32 -1.36 -10.16 3.85
CA MET A 32 -0.01 -9.84 3.44
C MET A 32 -0.02 -8.79 2.33
N LEU A 33 0.57 -7.62 2.57
CA LEU A 33 0.77 -6.61 1.54
C LEU A 33 1.98 -6.94 0.65
N ARG A 34 2.08 -6.25 -0.50
CA ARG A 34 3.26 -6.29 -1.36
C ARG A 34 4.55 -5.95 -0.58
N PRO A 35 5.71 -6.52 -0.95
CA PRO A 35 6.99 -6.26 -0.27
C PRO A 35 7.35 -4.77 -0.10
N ARG A 36 6.91 -3.89 -1.04
CA ARG A 36 7.07 -2.42 -0.97
C ARG A 36 6.59 -1.80 0.34
N TYR A 37 5.60 -2.40 0.99
CA TYR A 37 5.02 -1.90 2.24
C TYR A 37 5.64 -2.53 3.49
N LYS A 38 6.70 -3.33 3.36
CA LYS A 38 7.43 -3.82 4.53
C LYS A 38 8.35 -2.73 5.10
N PRO A 39 8.49 -2.61 6.43
CA PRO A 39 9.36 -1.60 7.05
C PRO A 39 10.83 -1.68 6.61
N ASP A 40 11.30 -2.88 6.26
CA ASP A 40 12.66 -3.18 5.80
C ASP A 40 12.80 -3.23 4.27
N TRP A 41 11.79 -2.76 3.53
CA TRP A 41 11.81 -2.76 2.07
C TRP A 41 13.02 -2.01 1.52
N THR A 42 13.73 -2.68 0.62
CA THR A 42 14.80 -2.09 -0.19
C THR A 42 14.32 -2.02 -1.64
N PRO A 43 14.39 -0.85 -2.31
CA PRO A 43 13.97 -0.71 -3.70
C PRO A 43 14.70 -1.69 -4.62
N SER A 44 13.96 -2.41 -5.46
CA SER A 44 14.56 -3.40 -6.37
C SER A 44 15.51 -2.79 -7.40
N TRP A 45 15.40 -1.48 -7.66
CA TRP A 45 16.29 -0.76 -8.57
C TRP A 45 17.57 -0.23 -7.92
N LYS A 46 17.67 -0.22 -6.58
CA LYS A 46 18.72 0.50 -5.83
C LYS A 46 20.15 0.13 -6.30
N ASP A 47 20.40 -1.15 -6.54
CA ASP A 47 21.70 -1.67 -6.96
C ASP A 47 21.73 -2.09 -8.44
N THR A 48 20.82 -1.53 -9.24
CA THR A 48 20.68 -1.86 -10.66
C THR A 48 20.81 -0.61 -11.52
N LYS A 49 20.98 -0.79 -12.83
CA LYS A 49 20.89 0.30 -13.81
C LYS A 49 19.46 0.54 -14.31
N LYS A 50 18.47 -0.18 -13.75
CA LYS A 50 17.08 -0.07 -14.19
C LYS A 50 16.46 1.19 -13.62
N PRO A 51 15.64 1.91 -14.41
CA PRO A 51 14.83 2.99 -13.85
C PRO A 51 13.73 2.41 -12.93
N TYR A 52 13.35 3.18 -11.90
CA TYR A 52 12.34 2.74 -10.92
C TYR A 52 10.99 2.41 -11.58
N TYR A 53 10.61 3.12 -12.65
CA TYR A 53 9.33 2.93 -13.34
C TYR A 53 9.26 1.64 -14.17
N GLU A 54 10.39 0.95 -14.38
CA GLU A 54 10.43 -0.41 -14.94
C GLU A 54 10.35 -1.50 -13.87
N CYS A 55 10.35 -1.11 -12.59
CA CYS A 55 10.28 -2.02 -11.46
C CYS A 55 8.87 -1.99 -10.86
N GLU A 56 8.28 -3.17 -10.65
CA GLU A 56 6.92 -3.30 -10.12
C GLU A 56 6.77 -2.57 -8.76
N ASP A 57 7.76 -2.70 -7.90
CA ASP A 57 7.84 -2.06 -6.59
C ASP A 57 8.27 -0.60 -6.66
N GLY A 58 8.50 -0.01 -7.84
CA GLY A 58 8.78 1.41 -8.04
C GLY A 58 7.58 2.23 -8.47
N LEU A 59 6.47 1.56 -8.81
CA LEU A 59 5.22 2.20 -9.16
C LEU A 59 4.33 2.35 -7.92
N GLU A 60 3.95 3.60 -7.64
CA GLU A 60 2.96 3.91 -6.61
C GLU A 60 1.54 3.53 -7.04
N SER A 61 0.68 3.23 -6.06
CA SER A 61 -0.76 3.12 -6.32
C SER A 61 -1.35 4.52 -6.54
N SER A 62 -2.04 4.74 -7.66
CA SER A 62 -2.71 6.01 -7.98
C SER A 62 -3.86 6.34 -7.03
N LEU A 63 -4.40 5.32 -6.34
CA LEU A 63 -5.46 5.45 -5.35
C LEU A 63 -4.89 5.12 -3.97
N GLY A 64 -4.30 6.12 -3.31
CA GLY A 64 -3.61 5.92 -2.03
C GLY A 64 -4.48 5.38 -0.87
N HIS A 65 -5.81 5.36 -1.02
CA HIS A 65 -6.74 4.76 -0.07
C HIS A 65 -7.08 3.29 -0.40
N LEU A 66 -6.51 2.71 -1.46
CA LEU A 66 -6.64 1.30 -1.84
C LEU A 66 -5.26 0.63 -1.89
N VAL A 67 -5.21 -0.63 -1.50
CA VAL A 67 -4.02 -1.47 -1.68
C VAL A 67 -4.45 -2.92 -1.96
N ASP A 68 -3.70 -3.62 -2.80
CA ASP A 68 -3.85 -5.05 -2.98
C ASP A 68 -3.14 -5.82 -1.86
N ALA A 69 -3.69 -6.98 -1.51
CA ALA A 69 -3.12 -7.87 -0.51
C ALA A 69 -3.42 -9.33 -0.85
N VAL A 70 -2.66 -10.24 -0.26
CA VAL A 70 -2.96 -11.67 -0.24
C VAL A 70 -3.57 -12.01 1.10
N ARG A 71 -4.79 -12.57 1.11
CA ARG A 71 -5.37 -13.14 2.32
C ARG A 71 -4.66 -14.47 2.61
N ILE A 72 -4.03 -14.55 3.78
CA ILE A 72 -3.13 -15.65 4.15
C ILE A 72 -3.87 -16.99 4.29
N SER A 73 -5.13 -16.96 4.75
CA SER A 73 -5.91 -18.17 5.02
C SER A 73 -6.18 -19.05 3.79
N ASP A 74 -6.27 -18.44 2.61
CA ASP A 74 -6.66 -19.13 1.36
C ASP A 74 -5.85 -18.71 0.13
N GLY A 75 -4.90 -17.78 0.29
CA GLY A 75 -4.08 -17.27 -0.80
C GLY A 75 -4.83 -16.37 -1.78
N ALA A 76 -6.06 -15.95 -1.46
CA ALA A 76 -6.86 -15.13 -2.36
C ALA A 76 -6.29 -13.71 -2.47
N MET A 77 -6.25 -13.18 -3.70
CA MET A 77 -6.01 -11.76 -3.94
C MET A 77 -7.23 -10.96 -3.50
N VAL A 78 -7.00 -9.97 -2.63
CA VAL A 78 -8.04 -9.07 -2.12
C VAL A 78 -7.60 -7.63 -2.28
N MET A 79 -8.57 -6.72 -2.20
CA MET A 79 -8.32 -5.28 -2.16
C MET A 79 -8.77 -4.74 -0.81
N LEU A 80 -7.88 -4.03 -0.12
CA LEU A 80 -8.15 -3.36 1.14
C LEU A 80 -8.41 -1.87 0.87
N LYS A 81 -9.44 -1.33 1.53
CA LYS A 81 -9.79 0.09 1.45
C LYS A 81 -9.63 0.76 2.80
N LYS A 82 -8.85 1.83 2.84
CA LYS A 82 -8.76 2.73 3.99
C LYS A 82 -10.00 3.63 4.02
N ILE A 83 -10.71 3.62 5.14
CA ILE A 83 -11.92 4.44 5.35
C ILE A 83 -11.59 5.61 6.29
N GLU A 84 -11.90 6.82 5.86
CA GLU A 84 -11.83 8.02 6.69
C GLU A 84 -13.19 8.28 7.34
N LYS A 85 -13.40 7.78 8.55
CA LYS A 85 -14.70 7.83 9.25
C LYS A 85 -15.21 9.24 9.51
N SER A 86 -14.34 10.25 9.62
CA SER A 86 -14.71 11.66 9.76
C SER A 86 -15.42 12.22 8.53
N VAL A 87 -15.12 11.68 7.34
CA VAL A 87 -15.67 12.12 6.06
C VAL A 87 -16.80 11.19 5.59
N HIS A 88 -16.68 9.89 5.89
CA HIS A 88 -17.58 8.83 5.42
C HIS A 88 -18.09 7.97 6.59
N SER A 89 -18.92 8.57 7.46
CA SER A 89 -19.38 7.94 8.71
C SER A 89 -20.15 6.63 8.54
N HIS A 90 -20.79 6.41 7.39
CA HIS A 90 -21.66 5.25 7.12
C HIS A 90 -21.07 4.23 6.14
N GLU A 91 -19.89 4.50 5.57
CA GLU A 91 -19.34 3.66 4.50
C GLU A 91 -19.00 2.24 4.98
N ALA A 92 -18.50 2.12 6.21
CA ALA A 92 -18.18 0.83 6.82
C ALA A 92 -19.44 -0.04 7.05
N ASP A 93 -20.57 0.58 7.36
CA ASP A 93 -21.83 -0.14 7.63
C ASP A 93 -22.37 -0.78 6.35
N ILE A 94 -22.20 -0.12 5.20
CA ILE A 94 -22.63 -0.63 3.88
C ILE A 94 -21.79 -1.85 3.47
N ALA A 95 -20.50 -1.87 3.79
CA ALA A 95 -19.60 -2.97 3.45
C ALA A 95 -19.78 -4.23 4.32
N SER A 96 -20.65 -4.16 5.34
CA SER A 96 -20.90 -5.25 6.29
C SER A 96 -22.16 -6.08 5.96
N ILE A 97 -22.81 -5.79 4.83
CA ILE A 97 -24.03 -6.47 4.33
C ILE A 97 -23.63 -7.65 3.44
#